data_AF-A0A8J8KK02-F1
#
_entry.id   AF-A0A8J8KK02-F1
#
_cell.length_a   1.000
_cell.length_b   1.000
_cell.length_c   1.000
_cell.angle_alpha   90.00
_cell.angle_beta   90.00
_cell.angle_gamma   90.00
#
_symmetry.space_group_name_H-M   'P 1'
#
loop_
_entity.id
_entity.type
_entity.pdbx_description
1 polymer ?
#
loop_
_entity_poly.entity_id
_entity_poly.type
_entity_poly.pdbx_seq_one_letter_code
_entity_poly.pdbx_strand_id
1 'polypeptide(L)'
;MPANRRAARLQEATCEAIIDAVRRHLPKSAYREFTLWAFSASNPRRHEYLQVTGLTQLVTMNVTLVGGLIDADGWPIVENKLALMNAYQYFETIADNVAMGLGAPTLGDAGRERLELVTAVNRAMIQVLSAGRSTPGVLLLSGQPQRIARRASAFDLSLAAVKHAGIAEEYARHRTGEGEALNLPGEVEFGLWGALVADLETCRDVADAMNASPVGEVVRDGLVNRYRAVDRTLRAPSLARMELAALGAHSILVAPTLAYGIGVLAEAVRVDSALPAVVADGLLTDVLFDAALLVRLQNDVGTRLLRMAGVQQAALVHRLTRRAVERRKTQAADALALLVEEAQTEAALTRLHKDIANEEVNVALWHARRAADADGALRAFGDSVGYFTDLYTQHYGRLTAGLSALDERLGDRRVSTVIERFVKFHERMYAHRYTEKYGEYAI
;
A
#
# COMPACT_ATOMS: atom_id res chain seq x y z
N MET A 1 1.14 20.90 -21.04
CA MET A 1 1.45 19.51 -21.39
C MET A 1 0.13 18.84 -21.77
N PRO A 2 -0.05 18.35 -23.01
CA PRO A 2 -1.26 17.62 -23.34
C PRO A 2 -1.39 16.45 -22.36
N ALA A 3 -2.52 16.38 -21.66
CA ALA A 3 -2.80 15.29 -20.74
C ALA A 3 -2.57 13.97 -21.49
N ASN A 4 -1.74 13.09 -20.92
CA ASN A 4 -1.44 11.80 -21.54
C ASN A 4 -2.78 11.06 -21.75
N ARG A 5 -3.24 10.97 -23.01
CA ARG A 5 -4.55 10.39 -23.38
C ARG A 5 -4.73 8.99 -22.78
N ARG A 6 -3.64 8.23 -22.63
CA ARG A 6 -3.63 6.90 -22.01
C ARG A 6 -3.91 6.97 -20.50
N ALA A 7 -3.39 7.97 -19.81
CA ALA A 7 -3.67 8.20 -18.39
C ALA A 7 -5.11 8.64 -18.16
N ALA A 8 -5.66 9.51 -19.02
CA ALA A 8 -7.06 9.90 -18.93
C ALA A 8 -8.00 8.69 -19.08
N ARG A 9 -7.78 7.87 -20.11
CA ARG A 9 -8.57 6.65 -20.35
C ARG A 9 -8.48 5.63 -19.21
N LEU A 10 -7.26 5.36 -18.72
CA LEU A 10 -7.11 4.44 -17.59
C LEU A 10 -7.74 5.00 -16.30
N GLN A 11 -7.68 6.31 -16.07
CA GLN A 11 -8.35 6.94 -14.93
C GLN A 11 -9.86 6.80 -15.01
N GLU A 12 -10.45 7.03 -16.18
CA GLU A 12 -11.89 6.84 -16.43
C GLU A 12 -12.29 5.38 -16.22
N ALA A 13 -11.60 4.43 -16.85
CA ALA A 13 -11.84 3.00 -16.67
C ALA A 13 -11.70 2.57 -15.19
N THR A 14 -10.71 3.11 -14.48
CA THR A 14 -10.54 2.85 -13.03
C THR A 14 -11.72 3.39 -12.22
N CYS A 15 -12.20 4.60 -12.52
CA CYS A 15 -13.37 5.15 -11.84
C CYS A 15 -14.62 4.31 -12.10
N GLU A 16 -14.82 3.84 -13.34
CA GLU A 16 -15.93 2.96 -13.71
C GLU A 16 -15.83 1.60 -12.98
N ALA A 17 -14.65 0.99 -12.94
CA ALA A 17 -14.42 -0.26 -12.22
C ALA A 17 -14.71 -0.12 -10.71
N ILE A 18 -14.33 1.01 -10.09
CA ILE A 18 -14.66 1.31 -8.69
C ILE A 18 -16.17 1.50 -8.52
N ILE A 19 -16.82 2.28 -9.38
CA ILE A 19 -18.29 2.49 -9.33
C ILE A 19 -19.02 1.14 -9.43
N ASP A 20 -18.60 0.26 -10.32
CA ASP A 20 -19.20 -1.05 -10.49
C ASP A 20 -18.95 -1.96 -9.30
N ALA A 21 -17.74 -1.94 -8.72
CA ALA A 21 -17.45 -2.63 -7.47
C ALA A 21 -18.30 -2.10 -6.31
N VAL A 22 -18.45 -0.78 -6.15
CA VAL A 22 -19.33 -0.17 -5.14
C VAL A 22 -20.78 -0.60 -5.33
N ARG A 23 -21.27 -0.64 -6.57
CA ARG A 23 -22.65 -1.04 -6.85
C ARG A 23 -22.91 -2.50 -6.51
N ARG A 24 -21.97 -3.38 -6.87
CA ARG A 24 -22.07 -4.84 -6.68
C ARG A 24 -21.84 -5.26 -5.23
N HIS A 25 -20.78 -4.75 -4.61
CA HIS A 25 -20.23 -5.32 -3.38
C HIS A 25 -20.49 -4.47 -2.14
N LEU A 26 -20.64 -3.16 -2.29
CA LEU A 26 -20.83 -2.28 -1.15
C LEU A 26 -22.31 -2.25 -0.72
N PRO A 27 -22.65 -2.63 0.53
CA PRO A 27 -24.04 -2.65 1.00
C PRO A 27 -24.72 -1.28 0.93
N LYS A 28 -26.03 -1.27 0.63
CA LYS A 28 -26.82 -0.03 0.60
C LYS A 28 -26.68 0.75 1.91
N SER A 29 -26.16 1.98 1.82
CA SER A 29 -25.83 2.85 2.95
C SER A 29 -25.52 4.27 2.46
N ALA A 30 -25.50 5.26 3.36
CA ALA A 30 -25.06 6.62 3.01
C ALA A 30 -23.63 6.65 2.47
N TYR A 31 -22.73 5.81 3.00
CA TYR A 31 -21.36 5.67 2.50
C TYR A 31 -21.30 5.18 1.05
N ARG A 32 -22.18 4.26 0.65
CA ARG A 32 -22.31 3.81 -0.75
C ARG A 32 -22.66 4.97 -1.66
N GLU A 33 -23.72 5.70 -1.34
CA GLU A 33 -24.21 6.80 -2.17
C GLU A 33 -23.20 7.95 -2.21
N PHE A 34 -22.55 8.24 -1.09
CA PHE A 34 -21.40 9.16 -1.02
C PHE A 34 -20.28 8.74 -1.96
N THR A 35 -19.86 7.47 -1.93
CA THR A 35 -18.76 6.98 -2.78
C THR A 35 -19.15 7.08 -4.27
N LEU A 36 -20.38 6.70 -4.63
CA LEU A 36 -20.88 6.84 -6.01
C LEU A 36 -20.91 8.30 -6.47
N TRP A 37 -21.37 9.21 -5.62
CA TRP A 37 -21.33 10.64 -5.89
C TRP A 37 -19.89 11.16 -5.99
N ALA A 38 -18.99 10.72 -5.12
CA ALA A 38 -17.62 11.22 -5.06
C ALA A 38 -16.84 10.97 -6.37
N PHE A 39 -17.14 9.88 -7.07
CA PHE A 39 -16.60 9.56 -8.40
C PHE A 39 -17.37 10.18 -9.57
N SER A 40 -18.57 10.71 -9.33
CA SER A 40 -19.44 11.24 -10.38
C SER A 40 -18.91 12.57 -10.94
N ALA A 41 -19.33 12.93 -12.16
CA ALA A 41 -19.03 14.24 -12.74
C ALA A 41 -19.76 15.40 -12.04
N SER A 42 -20.77 15.14 -11.20
CA SER A 42 -21.49 16.17 -10.46
C SER A 42 -20.79 16.61 -9.18
N ASN A 43 -19.77 15.88 -8.71
CA ASN A 43 -18.96 16.28 -7.56
C ASN A 43 -17.98 17.41 -7.94
N PRO A 44 -18.14 18.65 -7.41
CA PRO A 44 -17.22 19.76 -7.71
C PRO A 44 -15.81 19.52 -7.16
N ARG A 45 -15.66 18.65 -6.17
CA ARG A 45 -14.38 18.25 -5.56
C ARG A 45 -13.85 16.93 -6.11
N ARG A 46 -14.37 16.43 -7.24
CA ARG A 46 -13.96 15.13 -7.81
C ARG A 46 -12.45 15.02 -7.98
N HIS A 47 -11.79 16.04 -8.51
CA HIS A 47 -10.34 16.00 -8.72
C HIS A 47 -9.57 15.85 -7.40
N GLU A 48 -9.98 16.58 -6.36
CA GLU A 48 -9.40 16.46 -5.03
C GLU A 48 -9.65 15.06 -4.46
N TYR A 49 -10.86 14.52 -4.61
CA TYR A 49 -11.18 13.16 -4.17
C TYR A 49 -10.28 12.10 -4.83
N LEU A 50 -10.04 12.20 -6.14
CA LEU A 50 -9.12 11.30 -6.85
C LEU A 50 -7.67 11.45 -6.40
N GLN A 51 -7.25 12.64 -5.98
CA GLN A 51 -5.91 12.88 -5.45
C GLN A 51 -5.74 12.29 -4.04
N VAL A 52 -6.69 12.55 -3.12
CA VAL A 52 -6.56 12.11 -1.72
C VAL A 52 -6.69 10.60 -1.55
N THR A 53 -7.36 9.93 -2.50
CA THR A 53 -7.45 8.47 -2.57
C THR A 53 -6.27 7.82 -3.27
N GLY A 54 -5.26 8.60 -3.72
CA GLY A 54 -4.06 8.11 -4.39
C GLY A 54 -4.27 7.61 -5.83
N LEU A 55 -5.51 7.65 -6.34
CA LEU A 55 -5.89 7.06 -7.63
C LEU A 55 -5.13 7.71 -8.80
N THR A 56 -4.94 9.02 -8.78
CA THR A 56 -4.18 9.73 -9.83
C THR A 56 -2.75 9.22 -9.94
N GLN A 57 -2.08 9.00 -8.80
CA GLN A 57 -0.71 8.49 -8.79
C GLN A 57 -0.67 7.00 -9.16
N LEU A 58 -1.68 6.21 -8.78
CA LEU A 58 -1.80 4.81 -9.19
C LEU A 58 -1.94 4.66 -10.72
N VAL A 59 -2.79 5.48 -11.34
CA VAL A 59 -2.93 5.55 -12.79
C VAL A 59 -1.61 5.99 -13.44
N THR A 60 -0.96 7.01 -12.87
CA THR A 60 0.33 7.53 -13.38
C THR A 60 1.41 6.46 -13.33
N MET A 61 1.49 5.69 -12.23
CA MET A 61 2.39 4.56 -12.09
C MET A 61 2.12 3.57 -13.22
N ASN A 62 0.91 3.02 -13.30
CA ASN A 62 0.56 1.99 -14.28
C ASN A 62 0.89 2.41 -15.71
N VAL A 63 0.48 3.62 -16.15
CA VAL A 63 0.82 4.12 -17.48
C VAL A 63 2.34 4.25 -17.70
N THR A 64 3.09 4.60 -16.66
CA THR A 64 4.56 4.66 -16.72
C THR A 64 5.17 3.27 -16.89
N LEU A 65 4.66 2.26 -16.16
CA LEU A 65 5.15 0.88 -16.23
C LEU A 65 5.04 0.33 -17.65
N VAL A 66 3.84 0.41 -18.23
CA VAL A 66 3.52 -0.19 -19.53
C VAL A 66 3.76 0.74 -20.73
N GLY A 67 4.20 1.98 -20.49
CA GLY A 67 4.44 2.98 -21.53
C GLY A 67 5.43 2.52 -22.60
N GLY A 68 4.96 2.47 -23.86
CA GLY A 68 5.78 2.05 -25.01
C GLY A 68 6.07 0.54 -25.08
N LEU A 69 5.48 -0.27 -24.20
CA LEU A 69 5.62 -1.73 -24.24
C LEU A 69 4.46 -2.42 -24.97
N ILE A 70 3.39 -1.67 -25.24
CA ILE A 70 2.13 -2.16 -25.77
C ILE A 70 1.66 -1.25 -26.91
N ASP A 71 1.26 -1.90 -28.00
CA ASP A 71 0.72 -1.27 -29.20
C ASP A 71 -0.70 -0.73 -28.96
N ALA A 72 -1.23 0.04 -29.92
CA ALA A 72 -2.55 0.64 -29.79
C ALA A 72 -3.66 -0.40 -29.54
N ASP A 73 -3.57 -1.57 -30.17
CA ASP A 73 -4.59 -2.63 -30.11
C ASP A 73 -4.60 -3.40 -28.78
N GLY A 74 -3.47 -3.47 -28.08
CA GLY A 74 -3.37 -4.13 -26.77
C GLY A 74 -3.87 -3.24 -25.62
N TRP A 75 -4.06 -1.95 -25.87
CA TRP A 75 -4.38 -0.98 -24.83
C TRP A 75 -5.78 -1.12 -24.21
N PRO A 76 -6.84 -1.43 -24.97
CA PRO A 76 -8.15 -1.74 -24.38
C PRO A 76 -8.10 -2.91 -23.37
N ILE A 77 -7.27 -3.94 -23.60
CA ILE A 77 -7.09 -5.06 -22.67
C ILE A 77 -6.47 -4.56 -21.36
N VAL A 78 -5.42 -3.74 -21.47
CA VAL A 78 -4.71 -3.17 -20.33
C VAL A 78 -5.60 -2.22 -19.53
N GLU A 79 -6.34 -1.35 -20.21
CA GLU A 79 -7.29 -0.44 -19.58
C GLU A 79 -8.33 -1.21 -18.76
N ASN A 80 -8.95 -2.24 -19.35
CA ASN A 80 -9.98 -3.03 -18.67
C ASN A 80 -9.42 -3.81 -17.46
N LYS A 81 -8.28 -4.50 -17.63
CA LYS A 81 -7.75 -5.36 -16.56
C LYS A 81 -7.03 -4.59 -15.47
N LEU A 82 -6.21 -3.58 -15.79
CA LEU A 82 -5.56 -2.77 -14.75
C LEU A 82 -6.57 -1.93 -13.97
N ALA A 83 -7.70 -1.52 -14.56
CA ALA A 83 -8.76 -0.84 -13.83
C ALA A 83 -9.32 -1.68 -12.67
N LEU A 84 -9.44 -3.00 -12.84
CA LEU A 84 -9.86 -3.91 -11.78
C LEU A 84 -8.85 -3.98 -10.63
N MET A 85 -7.55 -4.14 -10.94
CA MET A 85 -6.51 -4.12 -9.92
C MET A 85 -6.47 -2.78 -9.18
N ASN A 86 -6.66 -1.67 -9.90
CA ASN A 86 -6.73 -0.35 -9.28
C ASN A 86 -7.94 -0.18 -8.38
N ALA A 87 -9.09 -0.75 -8.76
CA ALA A 87 -10.29 -0.73 -7.92
C ALA A 87 -10.08 -1.49 -6.61
N TYR A 88 -9.41 -2.63 -6.65
CA TYR A 88 -8.99 -3.35 -5.45
C TYR A 88 -8.02 -2.51 -4.60
N GLN A 89 -6.95 -1.96 -5.18
CA GLN A 89 -5.98 -1.15 -4.44
C GLN A 89 -6.58 0.13 -3.81
N TYR A 90 -7.64 0.68 -4.42
CA TYR A 90 -8.43 1.77 -3.83
C TYR A 90 -9.10 1.33 -2.51
N PHE A 91 -9.70 0.15 -2.46
CA PHE A 91 -10.30 -0.37 -1.23
C PHE A 91 -9.25 -0.83 -0.23
N GLU A 92 -8.16 -1.42 -0.70
CA GLU A 92 -7.06 -1.87 0.15
C GLU A 92 -6.41 -0.67 0.88
N THR A 93 -6.33 0.50 0.26
CA THR A 93 -5.89 1.74 0.92
C THR A 93 -6.75 2.06 2.15
N ILE A 94 -8.07 1.86 2.04
CA ILE A 94 -9.01 2.07 3.16
C ILE A 94 -8.80 1.00 4.23
N ALA A 95 -8.50 -0.25 3.84
CA ALA A 95 -8.20 -1.32 4.78
C ALA A 95 -6.87 -1.11 5.52
N ASP A 96 -5.82 -0.65 4.84
CA ASP A 96 -4.51 -0.34 5.42
C ASP A 96 -4.59 0.78 6.45
N ASN A 97 -5.42 1.80 6.20
CA ASN A 97 -5.72 2.87 7.14
C ASN A 97 -6.22 2.36 8.50
N VAL A 98 -6.90 1.20 8.55
CA VAL A 98 -7.36 0.59 9.82
C VAL A 98 -6.18 0.14 10.70
N ALA A 99 -5.02 -0.12 10.10
CA ALA A 99 -3.80 -0.51 10.81
C ALA A 99 -2.99 0.68 11.36
N MET A 100 -3.36 1.92 11.06
CA MET A 100 -2.74 3.10 11.67
C MET A 100 -2.89 3.06 13.20
N GLY A 101 -1.84 3.46 13.93
CA GLY A 101 -1.80 3.30 15.39
C GLY A 101 -1.40 1.91 15.89
N LEU A 102 -1.34 0.87 15.04
CA LEU A 102 -1.09 -0.50 15.50
C LEU A 102 0.40 -0.88 15.57
N GLY A 103 1.29 0.01 15.12
CA GLY A 103 2.74 -0.20 15.25
C GLY A 103 3.31 0.22 16.61
N ALA A 104 2.50 0.78 17.50
CA ALA A 104 2.89 1.10 18.88
C ALA A 104 3.21 -0.18 19.68
N PRO A 105 4.19 -0.16 20.61
CA PRO A 105 4.54 -1.33 21.42
C PRO A 105 3.43 -1.73 22.40
N THR A 106 2.58 -0.77 22.77
CA THR A 106 1.45 -0.96 23.70
C THR A 106 0.21 -0.30 23.12
N LEU A 107 -0.90 -1.05 23.08
CA LEU A 107 -2.18 -0.57 22.55
C LEU A 107 -3.17 -0.30 23.68
N GLY A 108 -3.89 0.83 23.61
CA GLY A 108 -5.09 1.06 24.42
C GLY A 108 -6.28 0.22 23.94
N ASP A 109 -7.45 0.37 24.57
CA ASP A 109 -8.66 -0.39 24.22
C ASP A 109 -9.06 -0.25 22.77
N ALA A 110 -9.13 0.99 22.26
CA ALA A 110 -9.46 1.25 20.86
C ALA A 110 -8.44 0.61 19.90
N GLY A 111 -7.14 0.64 20.24
CA GLY A 111 -6.09 -0.01 19.45
C GLY A 111 -6.24 -1.55 19.45
N ARG A 112 -6.62 -2.15 20.59
CA ARG A 112 -6.89 -3.59 20.67
C ARG A 112 -8.10 -4.00 19.84
N GLU A 113 -9.20 -3.24 19.90
CA GLU A 113 -10.37 -3.49 19.03
C GLU A 113 -10.00 -3.36 17.55
N ARG A 114 -9.22 -2.34 17.17
CA ARG A 114 -8.73 -2.20 15.78
C ARG A 114 -7.85 -3.38 15.37
N LEU A 115 -6.95 -3.86 16.23
CA LEU A 115 -6.14 -5.04 15.96
C LEU A 115 -7.01 -6.30 15.74
N GLU A 116 -8.07 -6.47 16.52
CA GLU A 116 -9.05 -7.55 16.30
C GLU A 116 -9.76 -7.43 14.96
N LEU A 117 -10.15 -6.21 14.57
CA LEU A 117 -10.76 -5.94 13.26
C LEU A 117 -9.81 -6.27 12.11
N VAL A 118 -8.56 -5.77 12.13
CA VAL A 118 -7.55 -6.08 11.09
C VAL A 118 -7.30 -7.58 11.01
N THR A 119 -7.20 -8.27 12.15
CA THR A 119 -7.05 -9.73 12.18
C THR A 119 -8.23 -10.44 11.52
N ALA A 120 -9.46 -10.00 11.79
CA ALA A 120 -10.66 -10.60 11.22
C ALA A 120 -10.72 -10.36 9.70
N VAL A 121 -10.38 -9.16 9.23
CA VAL A 121 -10.26 -8.83 7.80
C VAL A 121 -9.22 -9.71 7.13
N ASN A 122 -8.01 -9.82 7.68
CA ASN A 122 -6.94 -10.66 7.12
C ASN A 122 -7.35 -12.13 7.00
N ARG A 123 -8.03 -12.68 8.03
CA ARG A 123 -8.55 -14.05 7.97
C ARG A 123 -9.62 -14.22 6.90
N ALA A 124 -10.53 -13.25 6.79
CA ALA A 124 -11.57 -13.27 5.79
C ALA A 124 -10.98 -13.16 4.37
N MET A 125 -9.97 -12.31 4.17
CA MET A 125 -9.21 -12.19 2.92
C MET A 125 -8.56 -13.51 2.51
N ILE A 126 -7.84 -14.18 3.42
CA ILE A 126 -7.26 -15.50 3.17
C ILE A 126 -8.36 -16.53 2.81
N GLN A 127 -9.51 -16.45 3.49
CA GLN A 127 -10.64 -17.33 3.22
C GLN A 127 -11.27 -17.10 1.84
N VAL A 128 -11.43 -15.86 1.38
CA VAL A 128 -12.00 -15.58 0.05
C VAL A 128 -11.06 -15.94 -1.09
N LEU A 129 -9.74 -15.95 -0.84
CA LEU A 129 -8.71 -16.37 -1.78
C LEU A 129 -8.50 -17.90 -1.82
N SER A 130 -9.08 -18.64 -0.86
CA SER A 130 -8.96 -20.09 -0.80
C SER A 130 -9.83 -20.77 -1.87
N ALA A 131 -9.24 -21.68 -2.64
CA ALA A 131 -9.93 -22.41 -3.70
C ALA A 131 -11.22 -23.09 -3.20
N GLY A 132 -12.30 -22.96 -3.99
CA GLY A 132 -13.59 -23.59 -3.71
C GLY A 132 -14.42 -22.93 -2.59
N ARG A 133 -13.96 -21.83 -1.99
CA ARG A 133 -14.74 -21.07 -1.00
C ARG A 133 -15.48 -19.92 -1.66
N SER A 134 -16.78 -19.82 -1.40
CA SER A 134 -17.68 -18.80 -1.97
C SER A 134 -18.44 -18.00 -0.90
N THR A 135 -18.00 -18.06 0.37
CA THR A 135 -18.67 -17.32 1.44
C THR A 135 -18.59 -15.81 1.16
N PRO A 136 -19.73 -15.10 1.08
CA PRO A 136 -19.72 -13.66 0.87
C PRO A 136 -19.03 -12.90 2.01
N GLY A 137 -18.29 -11.85 1.68
CA GLY A 137 -17.59 -10.97 2.61
C GLY A 137 -18.51 -10.36 3.67
N VAL A 138 -19.76 -10.05 3.30
CA VAL A 138 -20.79 -9.60 4.25
C VAL A 138 -21.03 -10.59 5.40
N LEU A 139 -20.91 -11.90 5.15
CA LEU A 139 -21.05 -12.93 6.18
C LEU A 139 -19.73 -13.10 6.95
N LEU A 140 -18.59 -13.08 6.26
CA LEU A 140 -17.27 -13.23 6.88
C LEU A 140 -16.95 -12.11 7.87
N LEU A 141 -17.43 -10.90 7.59
CA LEU A 141 -17.23 -9.73 8.45
C LEU A 141 -18.46 -9.38 9.29
N SER A 142 -19.42 -10.29 9.43
CA SER A 142 -20.60 -10.08 10.29
C SER A 142 -20.25 -10.18 11.80
N GLY A 143 -21.12 -9.68 12.67
CA GLY A 143 -20.95 -9.82 14.13
C GLY A 143 -19.95 -8.82 14.73
N GLN A 144 -18.92 -9.33 15.41
CA GLN A 144 -17.96 -8.47 16.13
C GLN A 144 -17.16 -7.54 15.20
N PRO A 145 -16.56 -8.00 14.08
CA PRO A 145 -15.86 -7.12 13.14
C PRO A 145 -16.74 -5.98 12.62
N GLN A 146 -18.00 -6.28 12.28
CA GLN A 146 -18.97 -5.26 11.88
C GLN A 146 -19.22 -4.21 12.96
N ARG A 147 -19.39 -4.62 14.22
CA ARG A 147 -19.61 -3.70 15.34
C ARG A 147 -18.40 -2.79 15.57
N ILE A 148 -17.19 -3.34 15.49
CA ILE A 148 -15.96 -2.56 15.66
C ILE A 148 -15.83 -1.56 14.50
N ALA A 149 -15.95 -2.02 13.26
CA ALA A 149 -15.83 -1.17 12.08
C ALA A 149 -16.84 -0.01 12.05
N ARG A 150 -18.07 -0.22 12.52
CA ARG A 150 -19.11 0.84 12.61
C ARG A 150 -18.87 1.89 13.69
N ARG A 151 -17.90 1.68 14.59
CA ARG A 151 -17.49 2.66 15.61
C ARG A 151 -16.16 3.31 15.30
N ALA A 152 -15.45 2.81 14.28
CA ALA A 152 -14.20 3.38 13.82
C ALA A 152 -14.49 4.46 12.78
N SER A 153 -14.00 5.68 13.00
CA SER A 153 -14.06 6.74 12.02
C SER A 153 -13.11 6.42 10.87
N ALA A 154 -13.64 6.27 9.65
CA ALA A 154 -12.81 6.11 8.46
C ALA A 154 -12.03 7.40 8.12
N PHE A 155 -12.45 8.55 8.65
CA PHE A 155 -11.77 9.83 8.43
C PHE A 155 -10.57 9.98 9.34
N ASP A 156 -10.72 9.73 10.65
CA ASP A 156 -9.63 9.82 11.62
C ASP A 156 -8.51 8.80 11.35
N LEU A 157 -8.87 7.68 10.71
CA LEU A 157 -7.92 6.65 10.28
C LEU A 157 -7.23 6.98 8.94
N SER A 158 -7.47 8.15 8.35
CA SER A 158 -6.86 8.55 7.08
C SER A 158 -5.84 9.68 7.27
N LEU A 159 -4.73 9.62 6.53
CA LEU A 159 -3.76 10.73 6.41
C LEU A 159 -4.40 12.02 5.85
N ALA A 160 -5.57 11.91 5.23
CA ALA A 160 -6.31 13.01 4.61
C ALA A 160 -7.63 13.33 5.34
N ALA A 161 -7.73 13.05 6.65
CA ALA A 161 -8.94 13.22 7.48
C ALA A 161 -9.73 14.51 7.17
N VAL A 162 -9.06 15.68 7.23
CA VAL A 162 -9.68 16.99 6.99
C VAL A 162 -10.25 17.12 5.57
N LYS A 163 -9.56 16.56 4.57
CA LYS A 163 -10.03 16.59 3.17
C LYS A 163 -11.25 15.68 3.01
N HIS A 164 -11.26 14.48 3.60
CA HIS A 164 -12.41 13.59 3.58
C HIS A 164 -13.64 14.23 4.24
N ALA A 165 -13.48 14.82 5.43
CA ALA A 165 -14.56 15.51 6.13
C ALA A 165 -15.15 16.64 5.25
N GLY A 166 -14.31 17.48 4.66
CA GLY A 166 -14.79 18.56 3.78
C GLY A 166 -15.49 18.05 2.52
N ILE A 167 -15.12 16.89 1.97
CA ILE A 167 -15.80 16.30 0.80
C ILE A 167 -17.15 15.70 1.22
N ALA A 168 -17.24 15.10 2.41
CA ALA A 168 -18.51 14.61 2.97
C ALA A 168 -19.49 15.75 3.32
N GLU A 169 -19.00 16.89 3.78
CA GLU A 169 -19.81 18.10 3.95
C GLU A 169 -20.38 18.62 2.63
N GLU A 170 -19.59 18.61 1.56
CA GLU A 170 -20.04 19.00 0.23
C GLU A 170 -21.13 18.05 -0.30
N TYR A 171 -20.97 16.74 -0.07
CA TYR A 171 -22.00 15.74 -0.35
C TYR A 171 -23.30 16.01 0.43
N ALA A 172 -23.19 16.31 1.71
CA ALA A 172 -24.35 16.63 2.54
C ALA A 172 -25.09 17.86 2.01
N ARG A 173 -24.36 18.93 1.62
CA ARG A 173 -24.95 20.11 0.98
C ARG A 173 -25.70 19.76 -0.31
N HIS A 174 -25.10 18.91 -1.15
CA HIS A 174 -25.73 18.44 -2.38
C HIS A 174 -27.06 17.72 -2.11
N ARG A 175 -27.10 16.81 -1.13
CA ARG A 175 -28.31 16.04 -0.77
C ARG A 175 -29.38 16.87 -0.04
N THR A 176 -28.99 17.84 0.79
CA THR A 176 -29.95 18.77 1.40
C THR A 176 -30.63 19.65 0.35
N GLY A 177 -29.91 20.03 -0.72
CA GLY A 177 -30.51 20.68 -1.89
C GLY A 177 -31.56 19.82 -2.63
N GLU A 178 -31.53 18.50 -2.45
CA GLU A 178 -32.48 17.52 -3.00
C GLU A 178 -33.59 17.13 -2.00
N GLY A 179 -33.60 17.70 -0.78
CA GLY A 179 -34.66 17.49 0.21
C GLY A 179 -34.43 16.34 1.20
N GLU A 180 -33.21 15.81 1.32
CA GLU A 180 -32.88 14.71 2.28
C GLU A 180 -32.16 15.15 3.58
N ALA A 181 -32.26 14.29 4.59
CA ALA A 181 -32.19 14.57 6.04
C ALA A 181 -30.80 14.80 6.68
N LEU A 182 -30.87 15.23 7.96
CA LEU A 182 -29.80 15.58 8.90
C LEU A 182 -28.89 14.38 9.29
N ASN A 183 -27.57 14.65 9.40
CA ASN A 183 -26.47 13.78 9.85
C ASN A 183 -25.81 12.82 8.82
N LEU A 184 -25.91 13.12 7.52
CA LEU A 184 -25.17 12.39 6.47
C LEU A 184 -23.64 12.31 6.68
N PRO A 185 -22.93 13.37 7.14
CA PRO A 185 -21.48 13.29 7.33
C PRO A 185 -21.06 12.19 8.31
N GLY A 186 -21.77 12.03 9.43
CA GLY A 186 -21.49 10.98 10.41
C GLY A 186 -21.75 9.58 9.85
N GLU A 187 -22.84 9.39 9.10
CA GLU A 187 -23.12 8.07 8.48
C GLU A 187 -22.07 7.68 7.42
N VAL A 188 -21.50 8.66 6.72
CA VAL A 188 -20.38 8.43 5.79
C VAL A 188 -19.10 8.09 6.57
N GLU A 189 -18.77 8.87 7.60
CA GLU A 189 -17.56 8.69 8.41
C GLU A 189 -17.47 7.29 9.03
N PHE A 190 -18.59 6.76 9.53
CA PHE A 190 -18.66 5.44 10.17
C PHE A 190 -19.08 4.31 9.20
N GLY A 191 -18.96 4.56 7.90
CA GLY A 191 -19.27 3.61 6.81
C GLY A 191 -18.22 2.52 6.55
N LEU A 192 -17.13 2.47 7.33
CA LEU A 192 -15.94 1.64 7.10
C LEU A 192 -16.24 0.17 6.81
N TRP A 193 -17.20 -0.43 7.52
CA TRP A 193 -17.54 -1.85 7.32
C TRP A 193 -17.91 -2.18 5.86
N GLY A 194 -18.65 -1.30 5.19
CA GLY A 194 -19.02 -1.51 3.78
C GLY A 194 -17.81 -1.48 2.85
N ALA A 195 -16.85 -0.59 3.12
CA ALA A 195 -15.59 -0.53 2.37
C ALA A 195 -14.77 -1.81 2.54
N LEU A 196 -14.65 -2.33 3.77
CA LEU A 196 -13.94 -3.57 4.04
C LEU A 196 -14.59 -4.77 3.35
N VAL A 197 -15.93 -4.83 3.29
CA VAL A 197 -16.62 -5.86 2.51
C VAL A 197 -16.29 -5.75 1.02
N ALA A 198 -16.33 -4.54 0.46
CA ALA A 198 -16.00 -4.32 -0.94
C ALA A 198 -14.54 -4.67 -1.26
N ASP A 199 -13.61 -4.43 -0.33
CA ASP A 199 -12.22 -4.84 -0.43
C ASP A 199 -12.07 -6.36 -0.59
N LEU A 200 -12.72 -7.15 0.28
CA LEU A 200 -12.73 -8.61 0.20
C LEU A 200 -13.23 -9.13 -1.15
N GLU A 201 -14.34 -8.58 -1.63
CA GLU A 201 -14.96 -9.04 -2.87
C GLU A 201 -14.17 -8.60 -4.11
N THR A 202 -13.58 -7.41 -4.09
CA THR A 202 -12.70 -6.96 -5.20
C THR A 202 -11.37 -7.71 -5.22
N CYS A 203 -10.82 -8.07 -4.06
CA CYS A 203 -9.65 -8.95 -3.95
C CYS A 203 -9.94 -10.33 -4.58
N ARG A 204 -11.13 -10.89 -4.35
CA ARG A 204 -11.59 -12.12 -5.03
C ARG A 204 -11.70 -11.91 -6.54
N ASP A 205 -12.36 -10.83 -6.99
CA ASP A 205 -12.51 -10.52 -8.42
C ASP A 205 -11.14 -10.44 -9.13
N VAL A 206 -10.12 -9.84 -8.47
CA VAL A 206 -8.74 -9.77 -8.97
C VAL A 206 -8.11 -11.15 -9.13
N ALA A 207 -8.23 -12.01 -8.10
CA ALA A 207 -7.69 -13.37 -8.14
C ALA A 207 -8.39 -14.22 -9.21
N ASP A 208 -9.71 -14.09 -9.35
CA ASP A 208 -10.50 -14.82 -10.34
C ASP A 208 -10.19 -14.36 -11.77
N ALA A 209 -9.96 -13.06 -11.99
CA ALA A 209 -9.58 -12.50 -13.28
C ALA A 209 -8.24 -13.04 -13.82
N MET A 210 -7.37 -13.55 -12.93
CA MET A 210 -6.08 -14.16 -13.26
C MET A 210 -6.06 -15.68 -13.18
N ASN A 211 -7.18 -16.34 -12.84
CA ASN A 211 -7.19 -17.78 -12.55
C ASN A 211 -6.72 -18.65 -13.73
N ALA A 212 -6.98 -18.23 -14.98
CA ALA A 212 -6.54 -18.93 -16.18
C ALA A 212 -5.16 -18.48 -16.70
N SER A 213 -4.55 -17.47 -16.07
CA SER A 213 -3.26 -16.92 -16.47
C SER A 213 -2.11 -17.76 -15.91
N PRO A 214 -0.97 -17.90 -16.60
CA PRO A 214 0.21 -18.58 -16.07
C PRO A 214 0.71 -18.02 -14.73
N VAL A 215 0.42 -16.74 -14.43
CA VAL A 215 0.79 -16.07 -13.17
C VAL A 215 -0.32 -16.12 -12.11
N GLY A 216 -1.44 -16.80 -12.37
CA GLY A 216 -2.62 -16.80 -11.49
C GLY A 216 -2.33 -17.27 -10.07
N GLU A 217 -1.55 -18.33 -9.91
CA GLU A 217 -1.12 -18.82 -8.59
C GLU A 217 -0.20 -17.82 -7.89
N VAL A 218 0.74 -17.19 -8.61
CA VAL A 218 1.65 -16.17 -8.06
C VAL A 218 0.86 -14.97 -7.53
N VAL A 219 -0.17 -14.52 -8.26
CA VAL A 219 -1.08 -13.44 -7.79
C VAL A 219 -1.80 -13.86 -6.52
N ARG A 220 -2.45 -15.04 -6.52
CA ARG A 220 -3.24 -15.53 -5.39
C ARG A 220 -2.37 -15.73 -4.14
N ASP A 221 -1.22 -16.38 -4.27
CA ASP A 221 -0.30 -16.62 -3.18
C ASP A 221 0.31 -15.31 -2.67
N GLY A 222 0.63 -14.38 -3.56
CA GLY A 222 1.08 -13.03 -3.20
C GLY A 222 0.05 -12.29 -2.34
N LEU A 223 -1.23 -12.32 -2.72
CA LEU A 223 -2.33 -11.73 -1.94
C LEU A 223 -2.49 -12.43 -0.58
N VAL A 224 -2.49 -13.77 -0.54
CA VAL A 224 -2.57 -14.53 0.73
C VAL A 224 -1.40 -14.20 1.66
N ASN A 225 -0.19 -14.13 1.11
CA ASN A 225 1.04 -13.85 1.87
C ASN A 225 1.02 -12.43 2.46
N ARG A 226 0.45 -11.44 1.77
CA ARG A 226 0.26 -10.09 2.31
C ARG A 226 -0.50 -10.14 3.64
N TYR A 227 -1.70 -10.71 3.65
CA TYR A 227 -2.56 -10.71 4.84
C TYR A 227 -1.99 -11.56 5.97
N ARG A 228 -1.33 -12.67 5.66
CA ARG A 228 -0.56 -13.46 6.65
C ARG A 228 0.58 -12.64 7.25
N ALA A 229 1.32 -11.91 6.42
CA ALA A 229 2.45 -11.13 6.86
C ALA A 229 2.04 -9.95 7.75
N VAL A 230 0.94 -9.25 7.42
CA VAL A 230 0.37 -8.19 8.26
C VAL A 230 -0.05 -8.75 9.62
N ASP A 231 -0.84 -9.83 9.67
CA ASP A 231 -1.29 -10.43 10.93
C ASP A 231 -0.10 -10.90 11.80
N ARG A 232 0.88 -11.56 11.19
CA ARG A 232 2.11 -11.99 11.87
C ARG A 232 2.88 -10.80 12.43
N THR A 233 3.05 -9.72 11.66
CA THR A 233 3.81 -8.55 12.10
C THR A 233 3.15 -7.84 13.27
N LEU A 234 1.83 -7.69 13.24
CA LEU A 234 1.10 -7.00 14.31
C LEU A 234 1.02 -7.79 15.62
N ARG A 235 1.03 -9.13 15.53
CA ARG A 235 0.86 -10.01 16.71
C ARG A 235 2.17 -10.52 17.30
N ALA A 236 3.27 -10.42 16.59
CA ALA A 236 4.54 -10.95 17.07
C ALA A 236 5.07 -10.12 18.27
N PRO A 237 5.41 -10.77 19.40
CA PRO A 237 5.99 -10.05 20.54
C PRO A 237 7.40 -9.54 20.23
N SER A 238 8.13 -10.29 19.39
CA SER A 238 9.44 -9.93 18.87
C SER A 238 9.63 -10.57 17.50
N LEU A 239 10.45 -9.91 16.67
CA LEU A 239 10.81 -10.34 15.32
C LEU A 239 12.28 -9.99 15.11
N ALA A 240 13.03 -10.86 14.45
CA ALA A 240 14.38 -10.54 13.99
C ALA A 240 14.32 -9.62 12.75
N ARG A 241 15.38 -8.85 12.48
CA ARG A 241 15.44 -7.94 11.32
C ARG A 241 15.21 -8.64 9.98
N MET A 242 15.75 -9.86 9.82
CA MET A 242 15.52 -10.67 8.63
C MET A 242 14.04 -11.06 8.46
N GLU A 243 13.39 -11.49 9.55
CA GLU A 243 11.96 -11.83 9.54
C GLU A 243 11.11 -10.58 9.26
N LEU A 244 11.44 -9.43 9.85
CA LEU A 244 10.79 -8.14 9.57
C LEU A 244 10.91 -7.74 8.10
N ALA A 245 12.09 -7.88 7.50
CA ALA A 245 12.28 -7.60 6.08
C ALA A 245 11.42 -8.51 5.19
N ALA A 246 11.42 -9.82 5.47
CA ALA A 246 10.63 -10.78 4.70
C ALA A 246 9.12 -10.53 4.83
N LEU A 247 8.62 -10.33 6.05
CA LEU A 247 7.23 -9.97 6.29
C LEU A 247 6.87 -8.63 5.63
N GLY A 248 7.78 -7.65 5.69
CA GLY A 248 7.63 -6.36 5.04
C GLY A 248 7.53 -6.45 3.51
N ALA A 249 8.31 -7.32 2.88
CA ALA A 249 8.26 -7.57 1.43
C ALA A 249 6.93 -8.19 1.02
N HIS A 250 6.40 -9.14 1.81
CA HIS A 250 5.09 -9.72 1.56
C HIS A 250 3.95 -8.75 1.82
N SER A 251 4.07 -7.89 2.83
CA SER A 251 2.98 -7.02 3.25
C SER A 251 2.78 -5.79 2.36
N ILE A 252 3.71 -5.41 1.49
CA ILE A 252 3.60 -4.16 0.68
C ILE A 252 2.85 -4.32 -0.66
N LEU A 253 2.22 -5.48 -0.92
CA LEU A 253 1.40 -5.76 -2.13
C LEU A 253 2.13 -5.67 -3.50
N VAL A 254 3.42 -5.34 -3.53
CA VAL A 254 4.18 -5.17 -4.78
C VAL A 254 4.22 -6.44 -5.63
N ALA A 255 4.52 -7.60 -5.02
CA ALA A 255 4.63 -8.86 -5.74
C ALA A 255 3.32 -9.24 -6.47
N PRO A 256 2.13 -9.31 -5.80
CA PRO A 256 0.89 -9.61 -6.50
C PRO A 256 0.49 -8.53 -7.52
N THR A 257 0.75 -7.24 -7.27
CA THR A 257 0.48 -6.17 -8.26
C THR A 257 1.32 -6.34 -9.52
N LEU A 258 2.61 -6.62 -9.38
CA LEU A 258 3.50 -6.87 -10.52
C LEU A 258 3.12 -8.16 -11.25
N ALA A 259 2.84 -9.24 -10.53
CA ALA A 259 2.38 -10.49 -11.13
C ALA A 259 1.10 -10.26 -11.96
N TYR A 260 0.12 -9.54 -11.41
CA TYR A 260 -1.10 -9.19 -12.12
C TYR A 260 -0.80 -8.38 -13.39
N GLY A 261 0.01 -7.32 -13.27
CA GLY A 261 0.42 -6.49 -14.41
C GLY A 261 1.16 -7.27 -15.50
N ILE A 262 1.99 -8.25 -15.12
CA ILE A 262 2.68 -9.15 -16.06
C ILE A 262 1.68 -10.06 -16.77
N GLY A 263 0.68 -10.60 -16.07
CA GLY A 263 -0.40 -11.38 -16.69
C GLY A 263 -1.19 -10.56 -17.71
N VAL A 264 -1.51 -9.31 -17.37
CA VAL A 264 -2.20 -8.37 -18.27
C VAL A 264 -1.34 -8.04 -19.50
N LEU A 265 -0.05 -7.75 -19.28
CA LEU A 265 0.90 -7.53 -20.37
C LEU A 265 0.98 -8.75 -21.28
N ALA A 266 1.10 -9.95 -20.71
CA ALA A 266 1.17 -11.20 -21.45
C ALA A 266 -0.02 -11.40 -22.38
N GLU A 267 -1.23 -11.11 -21.91
CA GLU A 267 -2.43 -11.15 -22.72
C GLU A 267 -2.46 -10.06 -23.80
N ALA A 268 -2.12 -8.83 -23.44
CA ALA A 268 -2.25 -7.65 -24.30
C ALA A 268 -1.32 -7.69 -25.53
N VAL A 269 -0.13 -8.26 -25.37
CA VAL A 269 0.85 -8.36 -26.46
C VAL A 269 1.06 -9.80 -26.95
N ARG A 270 0.26 -10.74 -26.44
CA ARG A 270 0.37 -12.18 -26.73
C ARG A 270 1.79 -12.69 -26.45
N VAL A 271 2.32 -12.38 -25.26
CA VAL A 271 3.67 -12.83 -24.83
C VAL A 271 3.76 -14.35 -24.88
N ASP A 272 4.97 -14.74 -25.21
CA ASP A 272 5.55 -16.04 -25.50
C ASP A 272 5.12 -17.23 -24.63
N SER A 273 5.26 -18.40 -25.24
CA SER A 273 5.05 -19.74 -24.68
C SER A 273 5.93 -20.07 -23.46
N ALA A 274 6.94 -19.24 -23.16
CA ALA A 274 7.92 -19.45 -22.10
C ALA A 274 7.50 -18.96 -20.70
N LEU A 275 6.48 -18.09 -20.59
CA LEU A 275 6.04 -17.54 -19.28
C LEU A 275 5.67 -18.63 -18.25
N PRO A 276 4.92 -19.70 -18.60
CA PRO A 276 4.65 -20.79 -17.65
C PRO A 276 5.92 -21.44 -17.09
N ALA A 277 6.98 -21.56 -17.88
CA ALA A 277 8.22 -22.20 -17.45
C ALA A 277 8.96 -21.38 -16.38
N VAL A 278 9.09 -20.07 -16.57
CA VAL A 278 9.74 -19.17 -15.59
C VAL A 278 8.93 -18.98 -14.31
N VAL A 279 7.61 -19.23 -14.36
CA VAL A 279 6.77 -19.32 -13.16
C VAL A 279 7.02 -20.64 -12.43
N ALA A 280 7.01 -21.76 -13.16
CA ALA A 280 7.11 -23.10 -12.58
C ALA A 280 8.43 -23.36 -11.84
N ASP A 281 9.54 -22.76 -12.29
CA ASP A 281 10.84 -22.89 -11.60
C ASP A 281 11.13 -21.78 -10.58
N GLY A 282 10.17 -20.88 -10.34
CA GLY A 282 10.25 -19.87 -9.29
C GLY A 282 11.07 -18.63 -9.63
N LEU A 283 11.71 -18.54 -10.81
CA LEU A 283 12.51 -17.37 -11.20
C LEU A 283 11.69 -16.07 -11.12
N LEU A 284 10.45 -16.09 -11.63
CA LEU A 284 9.59 -14.90 -11.55
C LEU A 284 9.30 -14.53 -10.09
N THR A 285 8.95 -15.50 -9.26
CA THR A 285 8.63 -15.29 -7.84
C THR A 285 9.79 -14.66 -7.07
N ASP A 286 11.01 -15.13 -7.30
CA ASP A 286 12.22 -14.59 -6.66
C ASP A 286 12.49 -13.13 -7.07
N VAL A 287 12.35 -12.83 -8.37
CA VAL A 287 12.51 -11.46 -8.89
C VAL A 287 11.44 -10.52 -8.31
N LEU A 288 10.19 -10.99 -8.22
CA LEU A 288 9.10 -10.21 -7.63
C LEU A 288 9.29 -9.99 -6.13
N PHE A 289 9.83 -10.97 -5.41
CA PHE A 289 10.19 -10.81 -4.00
C PHE A 289 11.30 -9.77 -3.82
N ASP A 290 12.36 -9.83 -4.64
CA ASP A 290 13.45 -8.86 -4.59
C ASP A 290 12.93 -7.43 -4.88
N ALA A 291 12.06 -7.26 -5.88
CA ALA A 291 11.40 -5.99 -6.16
C ALA A 291 10.56 -5.50 -4.96
N ALA A 292 9.75 -6.37 -4.37
CA ALA A 292 8.90 -6.04 -3.23
C ALA A 292 9.72 -5.64 -1.99
N LEU A 293 10.80 -6.35 -1.70
CA LEU A 293 11.70 -6.01 -0.60
C LEU A 293 12.36 -4.64 -0.80
N LEU A 294 12.88 -4.36 -2.00
CA LEU A 294 13.50 -3.06 -2.29
C LEU A 294 12.49 -1.92 -2.10
N VAL A 295 11.26 -2.08 -2.59
CA VAL A 295 10.20 -1.08 -2.42
C VAL A 295 9.81 -0.93 -0.94
N ARG A 296 9.70 -2.03 -0.18
CA ARG A 296 9.46 -1.98 1.27
C ARG A 296 10.55 -1.21 2.01
N LEU A 297 11.82 -1.51 1.73
CA LEU A 297 12.92 -0.83 2.40
C LEU A 297 12.91 0.66 2.05
N GLN A 298 12.64 1.03 0.79
CA GLN A 298 12.49 2.44 0.40
C GLN A 298 11.30 3.10 1.10
N ASN A 299 10.18 2.40 1.24
CA ASN A 299 8.98 2.88 1.92
C ASN A 299 9.22 3.15 3.41
N ASP A 300 9.94 2.27 4.10
CA ASP A 300 10.09 2.34 5.56
C ASP A 300 11.35 3.13 5.98
N VAL A 301 12.48 2.95 5.28
CA VAL A 301 13.75 3.59 5.62
C VAL A 301 13.91 4.93 4.89
N GLY A 302 13.44 5.00 3.65
CA GLY A 302 13.67 6.14 2.75
C GLY A 302 14.90 5.97 1.86
N THR A 303 14.75 6.29 0.58
CA THR A 303 15.79 6.13 -0.46
C THR A 303 17.11 6.79 -0.09
N ARG A 304 17.07 7.98 0.55
CA ARG A 304 18.28 8.74 0.89
C ARG A 304 19.10 8.07 2.00
N LEU A 305 18.44 7.51 3.02
CA LEU A 305 19.11 6.79 4.10
C LEU A 305 19.74 5.50 3.58
N LEU A 306 19.01 4.72 2.78
CA LEU A 306 19.51 3.47 2.18
C LEU A 306 20.72 3.67 1.26
N ARG A 307 20.87 4.86 0.68
CA ARG A 307 22.01 5.18 -0.20
C ARG A 307 23.13 5.94 0.48
N MET A 308 22.95 6.28 1.74
CA MET A 308 23.95 6.99 2.52
C MET A 308 25.12 6.07 2.85
N ALA A 309 26.35 6.55 2.76
CA ALA A 309 27.51 5.75 3.14
C ALA A 309 27.47 5.43 4.64
N GLY A 310 27.94 4.25 5.05
CA GLY A 310 27.90 3.81 6.45
C GLY A 310 28.53 4.81 7.43
N VAL A 311 29.62 5.49 7.03
CA VAL A 311 30.25 6.56 7.83
C VAL A 311 29.36 7.78 8.03
N GLN A 312 28.56 8.13 7.02
CA GLN A 312 27.60 9.23 7.10
C GLN A 312 26.39 8.85 7.96
N GLN A 313 25.92 7.60 7.86
CA GLN A 313 24.86 7.05 8.71
C GLN A 313 25.30 7.05 10.18
N ALA A 314 26.50 6.54 10.48
CA ALA A 314 27.07 6.56 11.83
C ALA A 314 27.20 7.98 12.38
N ALA A 315 27.66 8.93 11.55
CA ALA A 315 27.74 10.33 11.93
C ALA A 315 26.35 10.94 12.19
N LEU A 316 25.33 10.58 11.43
CA LEU A 316 23.95 11.00 11.66
C LEU A 316 23.43 10.49 13.01
N VAL A 317 23.55 9.18 13.27
CA VAL A 317 23.12 8.57 14.54
C VAL A 317 23.87 9.19 15.73
N HIS A 318 25.18 9.40 15.61
CA HIS A 318 25.96 10.04 16.66
C HIS A 318 25.49 11.48 16.96
N ARG A 319 25.17 12.27 15.92
CA ARG A 319 24.59 13.61 16.10
C ARG A 319 23.24 13.54 16.83
N LEU A 320 22.38 12.59 16.46
CA LEU A 320 21.09 12.38 17.11
C LEU A 320 21.25 12.01 18.58
N THR A 321 22.16 11.08 18.91
CA THR A 321 22.45 10.68 20.30
C THR A 321 22.94 11.87 21.13
N ARG A 322 23.85 12.68 20.59
CA ARG A 322 24.30 13.90 21.25
C ARG A 322 23.15 14.88 21.52
N ARG A 323 22.30 15.13 20.52
CA ARG A 323 21.15 16.03 20.67
C ARG A 323 20.15 15.52 21.69
N ALA A 324 19.93 14.20 21.77
CA ALA A 324 19.08 13.59 22.78
C ALA A 324 19.59 13.90 24.20
N VAL A 325 20.90 13.76 24.43
CA VAL A 325 21.54 14.11 25.71
C VAL A 325 21.43 15.61 26.01
N GLU A 326 21.79 16.46 25.05
CA GLU A 326 21.73 17.93 25.18
C GLU A 326 20.30 18.41 25.53
N ARG A 327 19.27 17.77 24.97
CA ARG A 327 17.85 18.07 25.20
C ARG A 327 17.20 17.25 26.32
N ARG A 328 17.96 16.45 27.06
CA ARG A 328 17.47 15.60 28.16
C ARG A 328 16.32 14.66 27.77
N LYS A 329 16.36 14.15 26.53
CA LYS A 329 15.46 13.10 26.03
C LYS A 329 15.89 11.77 26.65
N THR A 330 14.99 11.09 27.37
CA THR A 330 15.36 9.90 28.17
C THR A 330 14.61 8.64 27.77
N GLN A 331 13.41 8.78 27.23
CA GLN A 331 12.55 7.65 26.87
C GLN A 331 12.71 7.27 25.39
N ALA A 332 12.35 6.05 25.00
CA ALA A 332 12.35 5.65 23.59
C ALA A 332 11.44 6.55 22.72
N ALA A 333 10.29 6.95 23.25
CA ALA A 333 9.38 7.89 22.60
C ALA A 333 10.04 9.26 22.34
N ASP A 334 10.91 9.71 23.25
CA ASP A 334 11.65 10.96 23.10
C ASP A 334 12.64 10.91 21.91
N ALA A 335 13.27 9.76 21.69
CA ALA A 335 14.16 9.55 20.54
C ALA A 335 13.38 9.54 19.21
N LEU A 336 12.18 8.96 19.18
CA LEU A 336 11.32 8.99 18.00
C LEU A 336 10.82 10.41 17.71
N ALA A 337 10.43 11.16 18.75
CA ALA A 337 10.08 12.56 18.62
C ALA A 337 11.26 13.38 18.08
N LEU A 338 12.48 13.11 18.54
CA LEU A 338 13.68 13.74 18.00
C LEU A 338 13.86 13.43 16.50
N LEU A 339 13.65 12.19 16.04
CA LEU A 339 13.72 11.88 14.60
C LEU A 339 12.73 12.72 13.78
N VAL A 340 11.53 12.94 14.30
CA VAL A 340 10.50 13.80 13.66
C VAL A 340 10.94 15.27 13.64
N GLU A 341 11.44 15.80 14.76
CA GLU A 341 11.97 17.16 14.86
C GLU A 341 13.09 17.38 13.84
N GLU A 342 14.01 16.42 13.73
CA GLU A 342 15.17 16.50 12.85
C GLU A 342 14.82 16.36 11.37
N ALA A 343 13.77 15.59 11.04
CA ALA A 343 13.27 15.43 9.67
C ALA A 343 12.83 16.74 8.99
N GLN A 344 12.61 17.81 9.77
CA GLN A 344 12.35 19.15 9.24
C GLN A 344 13.54 19.73 8.47
N THR A 345 14.77 19.40 8.91
CA THR A 345 16.03 19.92 8.35
C THR A 345 16.88 18.84 7.69
N GLU A 346 16.76 17.59 8.15
CA GLU A 346 17.43 16.43 7.59
C GLU A 346 16.48 15.68 6.64
N ALA A 347 16.63 15.93 5.35
CA ALA A 347 15.78 15.35 4.33
C ALA A 347 15.90 13.82 4.23
N ALA A 348 16.97 13.22 4.75
CA ALA A 348 17.09 11.77 4.82
C ALA A 348 16.06 11.13 5.78
N LEU A 349 15.62 11.84 6.81
CA LEU A 349 14.68 11.34 7.82
C LEU A 349 13.21 11.56 7.46
N THR A 350 12.90 12.25 6.35
CA THR A 350 11.51 12.66 6.08
C THR A 350 10.54 11.49 5.90
N ARG A 351 10.99 10.32 5.42
CA ARG A 351 10.09 9.17 5.28
C ARG A 351 9.65 8.62 6.64
N LEU A 352 10.57 8.58 7.61
CA LEU A 352 10.31 8.11 8.97
C LEU A 352 9.29 8.97 9.70
N HIS A 353 9.22 10.28 9.37
CA HIS A 353 8.24 11.17 9.99
C HIS A 353 6.81 10.66 9.83
N LYS A 354 6.41 10.23 8.63
CA LYS A 354 5.06 9.71 8.36
C LYS A 354 4.72 8.57 9.32
N ASP A 355 5.61 7.60 9.43
CA ASP A 355 5.33 6.36 10.16
C ASP A 355 5.45 6.54 11.67
N ILE A 356 6.26 7.49 12.15
CA ILE A 356 6.29 7.88 13.56
C ILE A 356 5.01 8.64 13.93
N ALA A 357 4.61 9.62 13.13
CA ALA A 357 3.44 10.46 13.42
C ALA A 357 2.12 9.68 13.44
N ASN A 358 2.01 8.63 12.62
CA ASN A 358 0.81 7.80 12.51
C ASN A 358 0.97 6.43 13.21
N GLU A 359 2.08 6.24 13.93
CA GLU A 359 2.44 4.99 14.62
C GLU A 359 2.32 3.74 13.73
N GLU A 360 2.60 3.88 12.43
CA GLU A 360 2.56 2.78 11.46
C GLU A 360 3.67 1.77 11.73
N VAL A 361 3.45 0.51 11.39
CA VAL A 361 4.51 -0.51 11.45
C VAL A 361 5.60 -0.15 10.44
N ASN A 362 6.83 -0.09 10.92
CA ASN A 362 8.00 0.23 10.11
C ASN A 362 9.19 -0.64 10.53
N VAL A 363 9.83 -1.31 9.56
CA VAL A 363 10.91 -2.28 9.85
C VAL A 363 12.11 -1.64 10.54
N ALA A 364 12.45 -0.39 10.21
CA ALA A 364 13.59 0.33 10.80
C ALA A 364 13.32 0.81 12.23
N LEU A 365 12.04 1.05 12.56
CA LEU A 365 11.61 1.58 13.85
C LEU A 365 11.18 0.48 14.84
N TRP A 366 10.98 -0.77 14.38
CA TRP A 366 10.45 -1.86 15.19
C TRP A 366 11.18 -2.06 16.52
N HIS A 367 12.52 -2.16 16.46
CA HIS A 367 13.37 -2.35 17.64
C HIS A 367 13.51 -1.05 18.45
N ALA A 368 13.61 0.10 17.78
CA ALA A 368 13.73 1.40 18.43
C ALA A 368 12.52 1.71 19.32
N ARG A 369 11.30 1.41 18.85
CA ARG A 369 10.04 1.54 19.61
C ARG A 369 9.96 0.69 20.87
N ARG A 370 10.77 -0.38 20.95
CA ARG A 370 10.77 -1.36 22.03
C ARG A 370 12.00 -1.25 22.93
N ALA A 371 12.84 -0.24 22.71
CA ALA A 371 13.99 0.02 23.55
C ALA A 371 13.55 0.56 24.93
N ALA A 372 14.39 0.36 25.94
CA ALA A 372 14.10 0.82 27.30
C ALA A 372 14.27 2.34 27.47
N ASP A 373 15.15 2.97 26.67
CA ASP A 373 15.51 4.37 26.79
C ASP A 373 15.84 5.01 25.42
N ALA A 374 16.06 6.32 25.40
CA ALA A 374 16.35 7.08 24.19
C ALA A 374 17.65 6.64 23.49
N ASP A 375 18.69 6.32 24.27
CA ASP A 375 19.99 5.91 23.76
C ASP A 375 19.92 4.51 23.10
N GLY A 376 19.25 3.56 23.76
CA GLY A 376 18.92 2.26 23.21
C GLY A 376 18.05 2.36 21.95
N ALA A 377 17.08 3.28 21.91
CA ALA A 377 16.24 3.49 20.73
C ALA A 377 17.07 3.99 19.53
N LEU A 378 17.95 4.97 19.74
CA LEU A 378 18.80 5.52 18.67
C LEU A 378 19.86 4.50 18.19
N ARG A 379 20.44 3.71 19.10
CA ARG A 379 21.30 2.58 18.72
C ARG A 379 20.55 1.55 17.88
N ALA A 380 19.39 1.09 18.36
CA ALA A 380 18.59 0.10 17.66
C ALA A 380 18.13 0.59 16.27
N PHE A 381 17.83 1.89 16.15
CA PHE A 381 17.56 2.55 14.87
C PHE A 381 18.79 2.51 13.95
N GLY A 382 19.95 2.95 14.44
CA GLY A 382 21.20 2.94 13.67
C GLY A 382 21.58 1.55 13.17
N ASP A 383 21.52 0.54 14.04
CA ASP A 383 21.77 -0.87 13.69
C ASP A 383 20.80 -1.37 12.62
N SER A 384 19.52 -0.97 12.69
CA SER A 384 18.51 -1.37 11.72
C SER A 384 18.73 -0.70 10.37
N VAL A 385 19.06 0.59 10.35
CA VAL A 385 19.40 1.31 9.11
C VAL A 385 20.62 0.67 8.43
N GLY A 386 21.68 0.36 9.19
CA GLY A 386 22.87 -0.32 8.65
C GLY A 386 22.51 -1.69 8.06
N TYR A 387 21.82 -2.53 8.83
CA TYR A 387 21.38 -3.86 8.38
C TYR A 387 20.53 -3.80 7.09
N PHE A 388 19.54 -2.92 7.04
CA PHE A 388 18.66 -2.82 5.88
C PHE A 388 19.32 -2.15 4.67
N THR A 389 20.35 -1.34 4.88
CA THR A 389 21.18 -0.80 3.79
C THR A 389 21.95 -1.93 3.09
N ASP A 390 22.62 -2.79 3.86
CA ASP A 390 23.34 -3.94 3.31
C ASP A 390 22.39 -4.89 2.57
N LEU A 391 21.23 -5.17 3.18
CA LEU A 391 20.20 -6.00 2.57
C LEU A 391 19.66 -5.38 1.26
N TYR A 392 19.44 -4.07 1.23
CA TYR A 392 19.02 -3.35 0.02
C TYR A 392 20.04 -3.50 -1.10
N THR A 393 21.33 -3.31 -0.82
CA THR A 393 22.40 -3.47 -1.82
C THR A 393 22.47 -4.89 -2.36
N GLN A 394 22.38 -5.90 -1.48
CA GLN A 394 22.39 -7.31 -1.89
C GLN A 394 21.22 -7.64 -2.82
N HIS A 395 20.00 -7.25 -2.43
CA HIS A 395 18.81 -7.56 -3.22
C HIS A 395 18.69 -6.73 -4.50
N TYR A 396 19.30 -5.54 -4.56
CA TYR A 396 19.41 -4.79 -5.80
C TYR A 396 20.29 -5.52 -6.84
N GLY A 397 21.41 -6.10 -6.37
CA GLY A 397 22.27 -6.95 -7.21
C GLY A 397 21.54 -8.20 -7.70
N ARG A 398 20.82 -8.89 -6.81
CA ARG A 398 20.00 -10.06 -7.16
C ARG A 398 18.90 -9.73 -8.17
N LEU A 399 18.16 -8.63 -7.95
CA LEU A 399 17.14 -8.17 -8.89
C LEU A 399 17.75 -7.94 -10.27
N THR A 400 18.88 -7.23 -10.36
CA THR A 400 19.55 -6.94 -11.64
C THR A 400 19.92 -8.23 -12.40
N ALA A 401 20.47 -9.23 -11.69
CA ALA A 401 20.81 -10.52 -12.27
C ALA A 401 19.55 -11.30 -12.69
N GLY A 402 18.52 -11.34 -11.84
CA GLY A 402 17.25 -12.02 -12.11
C GLY A 402 16.47 -11.41 -13.28
N LEU A 403 16.47 -10.08 -13.43
CA LEU A 403 15.91 -9.39 -14.59
C LEU A 403 16.63 -9.78 -15.89
N SER A 404 17.96 -9.91 -15.85
CA SER A 404 18.74 -10.37 -17.01
C SER A 404 18.44 -11.82 -17.37
N ALA A 405 18.28 -12.69 -16.37
CA ALA A 405 17.87 -14.08 -16.58
C ALA A 405 16.44 -14.19 -17.14
N LEU A 406 15.52 -13.32 -16.72
CA LEU A 406 14.18 -13.25 -17.30
C LEU A 406 14.24 -12.83 -18.78
N ASP A 407 15.03 -11.81 -19.12
CA ASP A 407 15.22 -11.36 -20.51
C ASP A 407 15.70 -12.51 -21.41
N GLU A 408 16.69 -13.27 -20.95
CA GLU A 408 17.25 -14.40 -21.69
C GLU A 408 16.21 -15.51 -21.89
N ARG A 409 15.47 -15.88 -20.85
CA ARG A 409 14.55 -17.02 -20.89
C ARG A 409 13.23 -16.73 -21.59
N LEU A 410 12.76 -15.49 -21.51
CA LEU A 410 11.54 -15.06 -22.21
C LEU A 410 11.82 -14.63 -23.65
N GLY A 411 13.08 -14.33 -24.01
CA GLY A 411 13.40 -13.71 -25.29
C GLY A 411 12.80 -12.31 -25.47
N ASP A 412 12.30 -11.72 -24.38
CA ASP A 412 11.50 -10.50 -24.38
C ASP A 412 11.76 -9.70 -23.09
N ARG A 413 12.07 -8.41 -23.27
CA ARG A 413 12.44 -7.49 -22.18
C ARG A 413 11.25 -6.78 -21.55
N ARG A 414 10.03 -6.97 -22.04
CA ARG A 414 8.85 -6.22 -21.55
C ARG A 414 8.55 -6.53 -20.09
N VAL A 415 8.64 -7.79 -19.68
CA VAL A 415 8.40 -8.23 -18.30
C VAL A 415 9.42 -7.60 -17.34
N SER A 416 10.72 -7.75 -17.63
CA SER A 416 11.78 -7.17 -16.79
C SER A 416 11.68 -5.64 -16.74
N THR A 417 11.34 -5.00 -17.86
CA THR A 417 11.16 -3.53 -17.94
C THR A 417 10.04 -3.05 -17.03
N VAL A 418 8.92 -3.76 -16.94
CA VAL A 418 7.82 -3.41 -16.02
C VAL A 418 8.30 -3.48 -14.57
N ILE A 419 8.98 -4.55 -14.18
CA ILE A 419 9.49 -4.75 -12.81
C ILE A 419 10.51 -3.65 -12.46
N GLU A 420 11.46 -3.39 -13.35
CA GLU A 420 12.49 -2.36 -13.16
C GLU A 420 11.87 -0.96 -13.02
N ARG A 421 10.90 -0.62 -13.89
CA ARG A 421 10.19 0.67 -13.83
C ARG A 421 9.39 0.83 -12.55
N PHE A 422 8.84 -0.25 -12.00
CA PHE A 422 8.10 -0.22 -10.75
C PHE A 422 9.00 0.15 -9.57
N VAL A 423 10.16 -0.50 -9.44
CA VAL A 423 11.14 -0.17 -8.39
C VAL A 423 11.65 1.26 -8.56
N LYS A 424 11.98 1.69 -9.80
CA LYS A 424 12.43 3.06 -10.08
C LYS A 424 11.36 4.12 -9.82
N PHE A 425 10.09 3.80 -10.04
CA PHE A 425 8.98 4.70 -9.74
C PHE A 425 8.92 4.99 -8.23
N HIS A 426 8.94 3.95 -7.42
CA HIS A 426 8.93 4.05 -5.95
C HIS A 426 10.20 4.72 -5.41
N GLU A 427 11.36 4.41 -5.98
CA GLU A 427 12.63 5.05 -5.61
C GLU A 427 12.56 6.57 -5.72
N ARG A 428 12.02 7.08 -6.84
CA ARG A 428 11.84 8.52 -7.08
C ARG A 428 10.82 9.11 -6.13
N MET A 429 9.67 8.45 -5.99
CA MET A 429 8.58 8.89 -5.13
C MET A 429 9.02 9.02 -3.66
N TYR A 430 9.67 7.99 -3.11
CA TYR A 430 10.13 7.98 -1.72
C TYR A 430 11.38 8.84 -1.46
N ALA A 431 11.96 9.46 -2.49
CA ALA A 431 13.00 10.49 -2.33
C ALA A 431 12.45 11.89 -2.01
N HIS A 432 11.13 12.08 -2.16
CA HIS A 432 10.39 13.31 -1.85
C HIS A 432 9.69 13.24 -0.48
N ARG A 433 9.28 14.40 0.04
CA ARG A 433 8.51 14.44 1.29
C ARG A 433 7.10 13.92 1.05
N TYR A 434 6.53 13.18 2.00
CA TYR A 434 5.17 12.63 1.84
C TYR A 434 4.08 13.71 1.81
N THR A 435 4.40 14.94 2.22
CA THR A 435 3.53 16.11 2.17
C THR A 435 3.61 16.88 0.85
N GLU A 436 4.57 16.55 -0.03
CA GLU A 436 4.71 17.18 -1.34
C GLU A 436 3.93 16.38 -2.38
N LYS A 437 3.39 17.03 -3.42
CA LYS A 437 2.59 16.37 -4.48
C LYS A 437 3.25 15.11 -5.08
N TYR A 438 4.58 15.09 -5.17
CA TYR A 438 5.34 13.96 -5.74
C TYR A 438 5.64 12.84 -4.73
N GLY A 439 5.56 13.11 -3.43
CA GLY A 439 5.70 12.12 -2.36
C GLY A 439 4.39 11.77 -1.66
N GLU A 440 3.32 12.54 -1.90
CA GLU A 440 1.93 12.26 -1.50
C GLU A 440 1.46 11.02 -2.29
N TYR A 441 1.78 9.85 -1.74
CA TYR A 441 1.28 8.56 -2.19
C TYR A 441 0.60 7.91 -0.99
N ALA A 442 -0.71 7.73 -1.14
CA ALA A 442 -1.61 7.24 -0.11
C ALA A 442 -1.85 5.73 -0.19
N ILE A 443 -0.97 4.95 -0.84
CA ILE A 443 -1.10 3.50 -1.00
C ILE A 443 0.07 2.81 -0.32
#